data_AF-A0A9E2CHC2-F1
#
_entry.id   AF-A0A9E2CHC2-F1
#
_cell.length_a   1.000
_cell.length_b   1.000
_cell.length_c   1.000
_cell.angle_alpha   90.00
_cell.angle_beta   90.00
_cell.angle_gamma   90.00
#
_symmetry.space_group_name_H-M   'P 1'
#
loop_
_entity.id
_entity.type
_entity.pdbx_description
1 polymer ?
#
loop_
_entity_poly.entity_id
_entity_poly.type
_entity_poly.pdbx_seq_one_letter_code
_entity_poly.pdbx_strand_id
1 'polypeptide(L)' 'FLARTPCPLLGISLDDLAGETDPVNLPGVRLSQYPSWSRRMGKDVESILADEAVLSLLKELAGPLADG' A
#
# COMPACT_ATOMS: atom_id res chain seq x y z
N PHE A 1 11.23 -5.20 6.60
CA PHE A 1 11.84 -4.41 7.71
C PHE A 1 10.78 -4.05 8.75
N LEU A 2 9.73 -3.30 8.39
CA LEU A 2 8.68 -2.84 9.31
C LEU A 2 7.95 -3.99 10.05
N ALA A 3 7.64 -5.09 9.37
CA ALA A 3 6.98 -6.24 10.01
C ALA A 3 7.80 -6.93 11.12
N ARG A 4 9.07 -6.57 11.32
CA ARG A 4 9.92 -7.11 12.38
C ARG A 4 10.04 -6.19 13.61
N THR A 5 9.36 -5.05 13.60
CA THR A 5 9.35 -4.14 14.76
C THR A 5 8.36 -4.64 15.81
N PRO A 6 8.50 -4.24 17.08
CA PRO A 6 7.53 -4.58 18.13
C PRO A 6 6.26 -3.69 18.08
N CYS A 7 5.96 -3.05 16.95
CA CYS A 7 4.80 -2.19 16.83
C CYS A 7 3.51 -3.05 16.87
N PRO A 8 2.47 -2.64 17.61
CA PRO A 8 1.24 -3.42 17.73
C PRO A 8 0.39 -3.42 16.45
N LEU A 9 0.65 -2.48 15.54
CA LEU A 9 -0.05 -2.34 14.27
C LEU A 9 0.95 -2.12 13.15
N LEU A 10 0.72 -2.82 12.03
CA LEU A 10 1.42 -2.61 10.77
C LEU A 10 0.40 -2.10 9.74
N GLY A 11 0.66 -0.91 9.19
CA GLY A 11 -0.09 -0.39 8.05
C GLY A 11 0.63 -0.69 6.75
N ILE A 12 -0.10 -1.16 5.73
CA ILE A 12 0.39 -1.38 4.37
C ILE A 12 -0.45 -0.50 3.45
N SER A 13 0.20 0.28 2.58
CA SER A 13 -0.49 1.12 1.60
C SER A 13 -0.97 0.27 0.42
N LEU A 14 -2.17 0.56 -0.11
CA LEU A 14 -2.62 -0.03 -1.37
C LEU A 14 -1.75 0.42 -2.55
N ASP A 15 -1.15 1.61 -2.48
CA ASP A 15 -0.22 2.09 -3.51
C ASP A 15 1.00 1.17 -3.64
N ASP A 16 1.52 0.65 -2.52
CA ASP A 16 2.63 -0.30 -2.52
C ASP A 16 2.22 -1.64 -3.14
N LEU A 17 1.01 -2.13 -2.83
CA LEU A 17 0.50 -3.40 -3.37
C LEU A 17 0.16 -3.30 -4.87
N ALA A 18 -0.37 -2.15 -5.30
CA ALA A 18 -0.70 -1.91 -6.70
C ALA A 18 0.54 -1.54 -7.55
N GLY A 19 1.65 -1.16 -6.92
CA GLY A 19 2.88 -0.72 -7.58
C GLY A 19 2.79 0.72 -8.12
N GLU A 20 2.02 1.58 -7.45
CA GLU A 20 1.88 2.99 -7.84
C GLU A 20 3.21 3.73 -7.65
N THR A 21 3.59 4.50 -8.66
CA THR A 21 4.83 5.30 -8.62
C THR A 21 4.56 6.79 -8.40
N ASP A 22 3.35 7.25 -8.68
CA ASP A 22 2.98 8.66 -8.58
C ASP A 22 2.34 8.97 -7.22
N PRO A 23 2.78 10.02 -6.51
CA PRO A 23 2.27 10.33 -5.19
C PRO A 23 0.82 10.84 -5.25
N VAL A 24 -0.04 10.40 -4.33
CA VAL A 24 -1.38 10.98 -4.19
C VAL A 24 -1.33 12.44 -3.74
N ASN A 25 -0.28 12.85 -3.02
CA ASN A 25 -0.13 14.21 -2.50
C ASN A 25 1.34 14.64 -2.48
N LEU A 26 1.56 15.92 -2.81
CA LEU A 26 2.87 16.55 -2.71
C LEU A 26 2.78 17.74 -1.74
N PRO A 27 3.21 17.57 -0.47
CA PRO A 27 3.09 18.62 0.54
C PRO A 27 3.77 19.93 0.13
N GLY A 28 3.09 21.05 0.35
CA GLY A 28 3.61 22.38 0.04
C GLY A 28 3.53 22.80 -1.43
N VAL A 29 3.04 21.92 -2.32
CA VAL A 29 2.87 22.24 -3.75
C VAL A 29 1.43 22.68 -4.03
N ARG A 30 1.28 23.72 -4.85
CA ARG A 30 -0.04 24.25 -5.19
C ARG A 30 -0.77 23.30 -6.14
N LEU A 31 -2.10 23.24 -6.04
CA LEU A 31 -2.94 22.44 -6.94
C LEU A 31 -2.78 22.80 -8.43
N SER A 32 -2.40 24.05 -8.73
CA SER A 32 -2.10 24.49 -10.09
C SER A 32 -0.79 23.93 -10.66
N GLN A 33 0.05 23.32 -9.83
CA GLN A 33 1.35 22.73 -10.21
C GLN A 33 1.33 21.20 -10.12
N TYR A 34 0.61 20.65 -9.14
CA TYR A 34 0.40 19.21 -9.02
C TYR A 34 -1.01 18.91 -8.52
N PRO A 35 -1.78 18.02 -9.16
CA PRO A 35 -3.17 17.78 -8.81
C PRO A 35 -3.28 16.80 -7.64
N SER A 36 -2.78 17.19 -6.46
CA SER A 36 -2.87 16.38 -5.24
C SER A 36 -4.32 15.96 -4.95
N TRP A 37 -4.45 14.77 -4.37
CA TRP A 37 -5.70 14.14 -3.93
C TRP A 37 -6.66 13.73 -5.06
N SER A 38 -6.22 13.80 -6.31
CA SER A 38 -7.05 13.47 -7.47
C SER A 38 -6.64 12.16 -8.18
N ARG A 39 -5.45 11.62 -7.88
CA ARG A 39 -4.96 10.37 -8.48
C ARG A 39 -5.88 9.21 -8.08
N ARG A 40 -6.27 8.39 -9.06
CA ARG A 40 -6.97 7.12 -8.85
C ARG A 40 -5.97 5.97 -8.95
N MET A 41 -6.30 4.85 -8.31
CA MET A 41 -5.56 3.59 -8.48
C MET A 41 -5.55 3.15 -9.94
N GLY A 42 -4.41 2.64 -10.40
CA GLY A 42 -4.21 2.08 -11.74
C GLY A 42 -4.76 0.66 -11.90
N LYS A 43 -5.02 -0.03 -10.79
CA LYS A 43 -5.69 -1.35 -10.73
C LYS A 43 -6.94 -1.27 -9.85
N ASP A 44 -7.94 -2.07 -10.16
CA ASP A 44 -9.05 -2.32 -9.25
C ASP A 44 -8.63 -3.29 -8.12
N VAL A 45 -9.50 -3.41 -7.12
CA VAL A 45 -9.21 -4.21 -5.91
C VAL A 45 -9.06 -5.69 -6.26
N GLU A 46 -9.92 -6.19 -7.15
CA GLU A 46 -9.94 -7.57 -7.61
C GLU A 46 -8.60 -7.94 -8.29
N SER A 47 -8.09 -7.07 -9.15
CA SER A 47 -6.81 -7.28 -9.83
C SER A 47 -5.62 -7.22 -8.87
N ILE A 48 -5.67 -6.36 -7.85
CA ILE A 48 -4.62 -6.31 -6.81
C ILE A 48 -4.61 -7.62 -6.01
N LEU A 49 -5.80 -8.13 -5.63
CA LEU A 49 -5.92 -9.33 -4.82
C LEU A 49 -5.74 -10.63 -5.61
N ALA A 50 -5.79 -10.58 -6.94
CA ALA A 50 -5.46 -11.71 -7.81
C ALA A 50 -3.96 -11.83 -8.13
N ASP A 51 -3.15 -10.83 -7.75
CA ASP A 51 -1.70 -10.84 -7.99
C ASP A 51 -0.99 -11.78 -7.01
N GLU A 52 -0.39 -12.85 -7.52
CA GLU A 52 0.30 -13.87 -6.71
C GLU A 52 1.45 -13.28 -5.87
N ALA A 53 2.13 -12.24 -6.36
CA ALA A 53 3.18 -11.58 -5.60
C ALA A 53 2.59 -10.85 -4.39
N VAL A 54 1.44 -10.18 -4.56
CA VAL A 54 0.70 -9.54 -3.47
C VAL A 54 0.23 -10.58 -2.45
N LEU A 55 -0.37 -11.67 -2.91
CA LEU A 55 -0.83 -12.75 -2.02
C LEU A 55 0.31 -13.39 -1.23
N SER A 56 1.46 -13.65 -1.88
CA SER A 56 2.65 -14.18 -1.21
C SER A 56 3.17 -13.21 -0.14
N LEU A 57 3.23 -11.91 -0.46
CA LEU A 57 3.65 -10.88 0.47
C LEU A 57 2.71 -10.79 1.68
N LEU A 58 1.40 -10.74 1.45
CA LEU A 58 0.42 -10.65 2.54
C LEU A 58 0.48 -11.88 3.46
N LYS A 59 0.70 -13.09 2.92
CA LYS A 59 0.90 -14.31 3.72
C LYS A 59 2.16 -14.22 4.59
N GLU A 60 3.26 -13.71 4.05
CA GLU A 60 4.50 -13.50 4.81
C GLU A 60 4.30 -12.49 5.96
N LEU A 61 3.59 -11.38 5.66
CA LEU A 61 3.32 -10.32 6.63
C LEU A 61 2.27 -10.69 7.69
N ALA A 62 1.36 -11.60 7.38
CA ALA A 62 0.30 -12.08 8.28
C ALA A 62 0.76 -13.20 9.24
N GLY A 63 2.02 -13.66 9.17
CA GLY A 63 2.58 -14.60 10.15
C GLY A 63 2.42 -14.12 11.60
N PRO A 64 2.77 -14.93 12.61
CA PRO A 64 1.90 -15.48 13.68
C PRO A 64 0.95 -14.50 14.42
N LEU A 65 0.34 -13.53 13.74
CA LEU A 65 -0.76 -12.71 14.24
C LEU A 65 -2.03 -13.54 14.53
N ALA A 66 -2.05 -14.81 14.09
CA ALA A 66 -3.16 -15.75 14.26
C ALA A 66 -3.05 -16.66 15.50
N ASP A 67 -1.92 -16.64 16.23
CA ASP A 67 -1.67 -17.54 17.39
C ASP A 67 -1.78 -16.82 18.75
N GLY A 68 -2.43 -15.66 18.81
CA GLY A 68 -2.65 -14.85 20.02
C GLY A 68 -4.09 -14.88 20.51
#